data_AF-A0A1N6J035-F1
#
_entry.id   AF-A0A1N6J035-F1
#
_cell.length_a   1.000
_cell.length_b   1.000
_cell.length_c   1.000
_cell.angle_alpha   90.00
_cell.angle_beta   90.00
_cell.angle_gamma   90.00
#
_symmetry.space_group_name_H-M   'P 1'
#
loop_
_entity.id
_entity.type
_entity.pdbx_description
1 polymer ?
#
loop_
_entity_poly.entity_id
_entity_poly.type
_entity_poly.pdbx_seq_one_letter_code
_entity_poly.pdbx_strand_id
1 'polypeptide(L)'
;MAKPTKTWKAIERRVAARFGSLRQRLSGSSGRADETASDTKHPKLFIEIKYREKHAIFTLYDATVKLAKAEGKIPLVCIAEKGKKGFLLCLHVDDLATINAELVKSDTEIDATEGFYEQE
;
A
#
# COMPACT_ATOMS: atom_id res chain seq x y z
N MET A 1 -32.20 10.71 -8.42
CA MET A 1 -31.60 11.41 -7.26
C MET A 1 -30.16 10.94 -7.09
N ALA A 2 -29.16 11.83 -7.23
CA ALA A 2 -27.77 11.47 -6.95
C ALA A 2 -27.64 11.16 -5.45
N LYS A 3 -27.22 9.94 -5.12
CA LYS A 3 -27.10 9.47 -3.74
C LYS A 3 -26.01 10.32 -3.06
N PRO A 4 -26.25 10.94 -1.89
CA PRO A 4 -25.22 11.73 -1.22
C PRO A 4 -24.00 10.85 -0.93
N THR A 5 -22.90 11.11 -1.62
CA THR A 5 -21.68 10.33 -1.49
C THR A 5 -20.90 10.87 -0.31
N LYS A 6 -21.07 10.28 0.88
CA LYS A 6 -20.14 10.54 1.99
C LYS A 6 -18.71 10.29 1.46
N THR A 7 -17.81 11.26 1.63
CA THR A 7 -16.47 11.26 1.03
C THR A 7 -15.68 9.99 1.34
N TRP A 8 -15.77 9.50 2.57
CA TRP A 8 -15.14 8.23 2.97
C TRP A 8 -15.62 7.03 2.15
N LYS A 9 -16.92 6.96 1.82
CA LYS A 9 -17.46 5.89 0.97
C LYS A 9 -16.97 5.99 -0.47
N ALA A 10 -16.67 7.20 -0.94
CA ALA A 10 -16.11 7.41 -2.28
C ALA A 10 -14.67 6.92 -2.35
N ILE A 11 -13.87 7.20 -1.32
CA ILE A 11 -12.50 6.68 -1.18
C ILE A 11 -12.51 5.14 -1.15
N GLU A 12 -13.38 4.52 -0.35
CA GLU A 12 -13.46 3.05 -0.29
C GLU A 12 -13.79 2.42 -1.65
N ARG A 13 -14.71 3.03 -2.41
CA ARG A 13 -15.04 2.57 -3.77
C ARG A 13 -13.85 2.71 -4.71
N ARG A 14 -13.12 3.84 -4.64
CA ARG A 14 -11.95 4.09 -5.48
C ARG A 14 -10.82 3.10 -5.18
N VAL A 15 -10.55 2.83 -3.91
CA VAL A 15 -9.56 1.82 -3.50
C VAL A 15 -9.99 0.44 -3.98
N ALA A 16 -11.23 0.01 -3.71
CA ALA A 16 -11.72 -1.29 -4.17
C ALA A 16 -11.58 -1.44 -5.71
N ALA A 17 -11.98 -0.42 -6.48
CA ALA A 17 -11.86 -0.40 -7.93
C ALA A 17 -10.39 -0.51 -8.40
N ARG A 18 -9.44 0.15 -7.72
CA ARG A 18 -8.01 0.07 -8.05
C ARG A 18 -7.45 -1.35 -7.95
N PHE A 19 -8.04 -2.18 -7.10
CA PHE A 19 -7.68 -3.59 -6.91
C PHE A 19 -8.68 -4.55 -7.60
N GLY A 20 -9.51 -4.08 -8.53
CA GLY A 20 -10.48 -4.93 -9.24
C GLY A 20 -11.50 -5.59 -8.33
N SER A 21 -11.79 -4.98 -7.17
CA SER A 21 -12.64 -5.51 -6.13
C SER A 21 -13.90 -4.65 -5.93
N LEU A 22 -14.85 -5.21 -5.18
CA LEU A 22 -16.03 -4.50 -4.70
C LEU A 22 -15.88 -4.16 -3.23
N ARG A 23 -16.44 -3.02 -2.81
CA ARG A 23 -16.51 -2.68 -1.39
C ARG A 23 -17.37 -3.69 -0.64
N GLN A 24 -16.94 -4.09 0.55
CA GLN A 24 -17.74 -4.87 1.47
C GLN A 24 -18.91 -4.03 2.04
N ARG A 25 -20.10 -4.63 2.11
CA ARG A 25 -21.28 -4.02 2.72
C ARG A 25 -21.22 -4.32 4.22
N LEU A 26 -21.40 -3.31 5.08
CA LEU A 26 -21.32 -3.42 6.55
C LEU A 26 -19.94 -3.93 7.00
N SER A 27 -19.03 -3.00 7.32
CA SER A 27 -17.67 -3.33 7.77
C SER A 27 -17.69 -4.22 9.02
N GLY A 28 -16.79 -5.20 9.11
CA GLY A 28 -16.64 -6.08 10.27
C GLY A 28 -17.37 -7.43 10.22
N SER A 29 -17.62 -7.99 9.02
CA SER A 29 -18.33 -9.28 8.75
C SER A 29 -19.79 -9.37 9.24
N SER A 30 -20.23 -8.44 10.09
CA SER A 30 -21.55 -8.48 10.76
C SER A 30 -21.88 -9.81 11.44
N GLY A 31 -20.86 -10.61 11.82
CA GLY A 31 -21.04 -11.94 12.42
C GLY A 31 -21.42 -13.05 11.42
N ARG A 32 -21.35 -12.79 10.11
CA ARG A 32 -21.69 -13.74 9.06
C ARG A 32 -20.45 -14.47 8.54
N ALA A 33 -20.51 -15.79 8.52
CA ALA A 33 -19.40 -16.64 8.05
C ALA A 33 -19.12 -16.50 6.54
N ASP A 34 -20.10 -16.02 5.75
CA ASP A 34 -19.97 -15.78 4.31
C ASP A 34 -19.46 -14.36 3.97
N GLU A 35 -19.16 -13.53 4.97
CA GLU A 35 -18.71 -12.16 4.80
C GLU A 35 -17.30 -11.93 5.34
N THR A 36 -16.45 -11.22 4.58
CA THR A 36 -15.11 -10.83 5.04
C THR A 36 -15.16 -9.64 5.99
N ALA A 37 -14.22 -9.60 6.93
CA ALA A 37 -13.97 -8.44 7.78
C ALA A 37 -13.19 -7.32 7.07
N SER A 38 -12.63 -7.58 5.89
CA SER A 38 -11.99 -6.56 5.04
C SER A 38 -13.01 -5.54 4.53
N ASP A 39 -12.55 -4.31 4.27
CA ASP A 39 -13.35 -3.27 3.62
C ASP A 39 -13.67 -3.57 2.14
N THR A 40 -13.03 -4.59 1.56
CA THR A 40 -13.26 -5.04 0.17
C THR A 40 -13.51 -6.55 0.09
N LYS A 41 -14.10 -6.99 -1.02
CA LYS A 41 -14.37 -8.41 -1.32
C LYS A 41 -13.25 -9.06 -2.14
N HIS A 42 -12.01 -8.59 -2.04
CA HIS A 42 -10.93 -9.14 -2.85
C HIS A 42 -10.66 -10.59 -2.43
N PRO A 43 -10.56 -11.56 -3.36
CA PRO A 43 -10.44 -12.99 -3.01
C PRO A 43 -9.11 -13.40 -2.36
N LYS A 44 -8.17 -12.47 -2.18
CA LYS A 44 -6.79 -12.76 -1.78
C LYS A 44 -6.22 -11.68 -0.86
N LEU A 45 -6.52 -10.42 -1.13
CA LEU A 45 -6.03 -9.29 -0.35
C LEU A 45 -7.00 -8.95 0.77
N PHE A 46 -6.48 -8.82 1.99
CA PHE A 46 -7.21 -8.20 3.09
C PHE A 46 -6.93 -6.70 3.06
N ILE A 47 -7.88 -5.92 2.56
CA ILE A 47 -7.74 -4.47 2.39
C ILE A 47 -8.49 -3.75 3.50
N GLU A 48 -7.77 -2.98 4.30
CA GLU A 48 -8.28 -2.08 5.33
C GLU A 48 -8.09 -0.62 4.87
N ILE A 49 -9.12 0.21 4.98
CA ILE A 49 -9.14 1.56 4.44
C ILE A 49 -9.35 2.55 5.59
N LYS A 50 -8.33 3.35 5.87
CA LYS A 50 -8.41 4.45 6.83
C LYS A 50 -8.49 5.78 6.10
N TYR A 51 -9.63 6.46 6.26
CA TYR A 51 -9.80 7.85 5.82
C TYR A 51 -9.85 8.76 7.05
N ARG A 52 -8.90 9.68 7.16
CA ARG A 52 -8.82 10.72 8.19
C ARG A 52 -8.41 12.04 7.54
N GLU A 53 -8.61 13.13 8.27
CA GLU A 53 -8.12 14.45 7.84
C GLU A 53 -6.59 14.45 7.69
N LYS A 54 -5.87 13.78 8.61
CA LYS A 54 -4.41 13.68 8.60
C LYS A 54 -3.98 12.29 9.06
N HIS A 55 -2.88 11.82 8.49
CA HIS A 55 -2.18 10.61 8.92
C HIS A 55 -0.69 10.92 9.06
N ALA A 56 -0.06 10.50 10.15
CA ALA A 56 1.38 10.73 10.39
C ALA A 56 2.25 10.17 9.27
N ILE A 57 1.84 9.04 8.67
CA ILE A 57 2.55 8.42 7.54
C ILE A 57 2.61 9.33 6.31
N PHE A 58 1.57 10.12 6.04
CA PHE A 58 1.57 11.07 4.93
C PHE A 58 2.55 12.21 5.18
N THR A 59 2.67 12.70 6.42
CA THR A 59 3.68 13.71 6.76
C THR A 59 5.10 13.21 6.50
N LEU A 60 5.41 11.97 6.88
CA LEU A 60 6.72 11.36 6.62
C LEU A 60 6.96 11.20 5.11
N TYR A 61 5.97 10.67 4.40
CA TYR A 61 6.05 10.48 2.95
C TYR A 61 6.23 11.81 2.19
N ASP A 62 5.48 12.85 2.54
CA ASP A 62 5.56 14.18 1.89
C ASP A 62 6.94 14.83 2.06
N ALA A 63 7.60 14.61 3.21
CA ALA A 63 8.97 15.06 3.41
C ALA A 63 9.94 14.34 2.46
N THR A 64 9.81 13.01 2.34
CA THR A 64 10.61 12.20 1.40
C THR A 64 10.35 12.58 -0.06
N VAL A 65 9.09 12.87 -0.44
CA VAL A 65 8.74 13.32 -1.80
C VAL A 65 9.52 14.58 -2.19
N LYS A 66 9.69 15.55 -1.29
CA LYS A 66 10.44 16.78 -1.58
C LYS A 66 11.91 16.48 -1.90
N LEU A 67 12.54 15.60 -1.12
CA LEU A 67 13.92 15.19 -1.32
C LEU A 67 14.09 14.39 -2.61
N ALA A 68 13.23 13.37 -2.82
CA ALA A 68 13.28 12.53 -4.00
C ALA A 68 13.08 13.33 -5.30
N LYS A 69 12.14 14.30 -5.31
CA LYS A 69 11.93 15.18 -6.46
C LYS A 69 13.13 16.07 -6.77
N ALA A 70 13.84 16.57 -5.75
CA ALA A 70 15.06 17.35 -5.96
C ALA A 70 16.16 16.52 -6.64
N GLU A 71 16.17 15.21 -6.44
CA GLU A 71 17.10 14.26 -7.04
C GLU A 71 16.56 13.56 -8.31
N GLY A 72 15.34 13.88 -8.75
CA GLY A 72 14.70 13.20 -9.89
C GLY A 72 14.38 11.71 -9.64
N LYS A 73 14.23 11.30 -8.38
CA LYS A 73 13.98 9.91 -7.96
C LYS A 73 12.51 9.67 -7.59
N ILE A 74 12.12 8.39 -7.58
CA ILE A 74 10.81 7.95 -7.09
C ILE A 74 10.84 7.88 -5.55
N PRO A 75 9.89 8.53 -4.85
CA PRO A 75 9.84 8.50 -3.40
C PRO A 75 9.37 7.14 -2.87
N LEU A 76 10.17 6.56 -1.98
CA LEU A 76 9.87 5.32 -1.25
C LEU A 76 10.33 5.47 0.20
N VAL A 77 9.45 5.18 1.15
CA VAL A 77 9.79 5.16 2.57
C VAL A 77 9.74 3.73 3.08
N CYS A 78 10.87 3.24 3.61
CA CYS A 78 10.96 1.95 4.29
C CYS A 78 10.83 2.14 5.80
N ILE A 79 9.91 1.43 6.45
CA ILE A 79 9.65 1.55 7.90
C ILE A 79 9.88 0.20 8.56
N ALA A 80 10.86 0.14 9.45
CA ALA A 80 11.11 -1.01 10.31
C ALA A 80 10.79 -0.65 11.77
N GLU A 81 10.36 -1.63 12.56
CA GLU A 81 10.17 -1.46 14.00
C GLU A 81 11.08 -2.42 14.77
N LYS A 82 11.67 -1.93 15.86
CA LYS A 82 12.53 -2.74 16.73
C LYS A 82 11.77 -3.97 17.23
N GLY A 83 12.37 -5.14 17.08
CA GLY A 83 11.78 -6.41 17.49
C GLY A 83 10.77 -6.99 16.50
N LYS A 84 10.53 -6.35 15.35
CA LYS A 84 9.76 -6.92 14.24
C LYS A 84 10.69 -7.35 13.11
N LYS A 85 10.32 -8.44 12.43
CA LYS A 85 11.06 -8.94 11.28
C LYS A 85 10.76 -8.08 10.05
N GLY A 86 11.81 -7.65 9.36
CA GLY A 86 11.73 -6.93 8.08
C GLY A 86 11.26 -5.49 8.23
N PHE A 87 10.66 -4.96 7.16
CA PHE A 87 10.19 -3.59 7.06
C PHE A 87 8.95 -3.50 6.16
N LEU A 88 8.23 -2.40 6.27
CA LEU A 88 7.08 -2.04 5.44
C LEU A 88 7.49 -0.98 4.42
N LEU A 89 6.85 -1.03 3.25
CA LEU A 89 6.99 0.01 2.23
C LEU A 89 5.80 0.97 2.30
N CYS A 90 6.10 2.26 2.34
CA CYS A 90 5.14 3.33 2.13
C CYS A 90 5.49 4.06 0.83
N LEU A 91 4.55 4.02 -0.12
CA LEU A 91 4.66 4.55 -1.46
C LEU A 91 3.30 5.08 -1.93
N HIS A 92 3.31 5.92 -2.97
CA HIS A 92 2.08 6.30 -3.64
C HIS A 92 1.66 5.20 -4.63
N VAL A 93 0.35 4.91 -4.67
CA VAL A 93 -0.19 3.78 -5.46
C VAL A 93 0.08 3.90 -6.97
N ASP A 94 0.34 5.10 -7.45
CA ASP A 94 0.66 5.36 -8.85
C ASP A 94 2.10 4.96 -9.19
N ASP A 95 3.01 4.98 -8.21
CA ASP A 95 4.42 4.57 -8.37
C ASP A 95 4.61 3.05 -8.19
N LEU A 96 3.59 2.34 -7.71
CA LEU A 96 3.66 0.92 -7.37
C LEU A 96 4.19 0.05 -8.52
N ALA A 97 3.72 0.30 -9.76
CA ALA A 97 4.14 -0.50 -10.91
C ALA A 97 5.63 -0.29 -11.23
N THR A 98 6.10 0.95 -11.18
CA THR A 98 7.51 1.29 -11.45
C THR A 98 8.42 0.73 -10.37
N ILE A 99 8.05 0.88 -9.10
CA ILE A 99 8.82 0.30 -7.98
C ILE A 99 8.88 -1.22 -8.09
N ASN A 100 7.77 -1.88 -8.39
CA ASN A 100 7.73 -3.32 -8.57
C ASN A 100 8.65 -3.77 -9.72
N ALA A 101 8.72 -3.01 -10.82
CA ALA A 101 9.61 -3.32 -11.93
C ALA A 101 11.09 -3.24 -11.52
N GLU A 102 11.48 -2.24 -10.71
CA GLU A 102 12.85 -2.13 -10.21
C GLU A 102 13.21 -3.26 -9.23
N LEU A 103 12.27 -3.69 -8.39
CA LEU A 103 12.47 -4.84 -7.47
C LEU A 103 12.69 -6.15 -8.24
N VAL A 104 11.85 -6.44 -9.25
CA VAL A 104 11.99 -7.66 -10.06
C VAL A 104 13.34 -7.70 -10.81
N LYS A 105 13.81 -6.55 -11.31
CA LYS A 105 15.15 -6.47 -11.93
C LYS A 105 16.23 -6.81 -10.92
N SER A 106 16.14 -6.23 -9.72
CA SER A 106 17.12 -6.44 -8.64
C SER A 106 17.19 -7.91 -8.21
N ASP A 107 16.04 -8.58 -8.08
CA ASP A 107 16.00 -10.01 -7.73
C ASP A 107 16.69 -10.87 -8.80
N THR A 108 16.49 -10.53 -10.08
CA THR A 108 17.14 -11.22 -11.21
C THR A 108 18.67 -11.00 -11.22
N GLU A 109 19.12 -9.81 -10.82
CA GLU A 109 20.55 -9.47 -10.74
C GLU A 109 21.22 -10.12 -9.51
N ILE A 110 20.52 -10.25 -8.38
CA ILE A 110 21.02 -10.94 -7.17
C ILE A 110 21.18 -12.44 -7.44
N ASP A 111 20.18 -13.09 -8.06
CA ASP A 111 20.26 -14.50 -8.45
C ASP A 111 21.43 -14.74 -9.45
N ALA A 112 21.76 -13.74 -10.26
CA ALA A 112 22.91 -13.78 -11.17
C ALA A 112 24.26 -13.49 -10.50
N THR A 113 24.27 -12.95 -9.27
CA THR A 113 25.47 -12.47 -8.56
C THR A 113 25.69 -13.13 -7.19
N GLU A 114 24.99 -14.24 -6.87
CA GLU A 114 25.19 -15.03 -5.63
C GLU A 114 26.69 -15.24 -5.33
N GLY A 115 27.25 -14.39 -4.47
CA GLY A 115 28.69 -14.35 -4.22
C GLY A 115 29.24 -13.06 -3.62
N PHE A 116 28.51 -11.93 -3.62
CA PHE A 116 29.05 -10.64 -3.17
C PHE A 116 28.30 -10.02 -1.98
N TYR A 117 28.11 -10.78 -0.91
CA TYR A 117 28.03 -10.18 0.43
C TYR A 117 28.89 -11.03 1.39
N GLU A 118 30.01 -10.45 1.84
CA GLU A 118 30.80 -11.00 2.94
C GLU A 118 29.89 -11.10 4.18
N GLN A 119 29.87 -12.28 4.79
CA GLN A 119 29.23 -12.49 6.08
C GLN A 119 30.10 -11.79 7.14
N GLU A 120 29.56 -10.76 7.81
CA GLU A 120 30.15 -10.20 9.04
C GLU A 120 30.18 -11.25 10.17
#